data_AF-A0A2V9UHL9-F1
#
_entry.id   AF-A0A2V9UHL9-F1
#
_cell.length_a   1.000
_cell.length_b   1.000
_cell.length_c   1.000
_cell.angle_alpha   90.00
_cell.angle_beta   90.00
_cell.angle_gamma   90.00
#
_symmetry.space_group_name_H-M   'P 1'
#
loop_
_entity.id
_entity.type
_entity.pdbx_description
1 polymer ?
#
loop_
_entity_poly.entity_id
_entity_poly.type
_entity_poly.pdbx_seq_one_letter_code
_entity_poly.pdbx_strand_id
1 'polypeptide(L)'
;MLTFLFLGIFVVSLIVSFAATRQVRDVASRRGWVSLPRDGRHVHDSPLPRLGGVAIFLAFSLSLILWLGLAVLYPRLLEGLAPATLLRIYVPACLIFCLGIYDDLHGASPWLKFSVQGIAATMLFVGGMRILDLPVLFGAHTFPWFVGLPLTVLWVVAITNAFNLIDGLDGLAAGSALFSTVVFFVVALVSHSWLGSLMSVALAGAILGFLRFNFNPATIFLGDSGSLFIGFVLSALALAGAQKAPTLVAVAIPVVSFGLPILETLLSIMRRLISGRPVFTADREHIHHKLLQMGMSHRQVVIVLYAVSALFAMLSLFLLWPTGSTLGLVLAVVGTGIWLGVQHLNYLEFGELRRVAMRTMEQRQIVINNLAIRRAVEELRVASDFDQIRSILLAAFHSNDFDAFELQLKSLASDGLGETHKPFHWTKFQHIVSISSLPSWKLSLDLITTSNKRRGSLMVYRVYSQRGLQLDVNLVTSEFPVVLADALDRVLTNPGLIPAAGQSDPPYLAANL
;
A
#
# COMPACT_ATOMS: atom_id res chain seq x y z
N MET A 1 36.11 24.19 2.21
CA MET A 1 37.03 23.43 1.34
C MET A 1 36.41 22.11 0.83
N LEU A 2 35.96 21.22 1.72
CA LEU A 2 35.41 19.90 1.33
C LEU A 2 34.18 19.98 0.38
N THR A 3 33.27 20.93 0.61
CA THR A 3 32.11 21.17 -0.28
C THR A 3 32.52 21.52 -1.71
N PHE A 4 33.56 22.33 -1.89
CA PHE A 4 34.10 22.65 -3.21
C PHE A 4 34.72 21.44 -3.89
N LEU A 5 35.33 20.52 -3.13
CA LEU A 5 35.85 19.27 -3.67
C LEU A 5 34.71 18.35 -4.12
N PHE A 6 33.63 18.22 -3.35
CA PHE A 6 32.45 17.45 -3.78
C PHE A 6 31.81 18.04 -5.04
N LEU A 7 31.69 19.37 -5.12
CA LEU A 7 31.24 20.05 -6.33
C LEU A 7 32.19 19.80 -7.51
N GLY A 8 33.50 19.83 -7.29
CA GLY A 8 34.51 19.50 -8.29
C GLY A 8 34.35 18.07 -8.82
N ILE A 9 34.19 17.08 -7.92
CA ILE A 9 33.94 15.68 -8.29
C ILE A 9 32.64 15.54 -9.07
N PHE A 10 31.57 16.21 -8.65
CA PHE A 10 30.29 16.22 -9.36
C PHE A 10 30.46 16.70 -10.81
N VAL A 11 31.11 17.86 -10.99
CA VAL A 11 31.33 18.46 -12.31
C VAL A 11 32.21 17.57 -13.17
N VAL A 12 33.29 17.01 -12.62
CA VAL A 12 34.16 16.06 -13.34
C VAL A 12 33.35 14.84 -13.77
N SER A 13 32.59 14.22 -12.86
CA SER A 13 31.77 13.04 -13.17
C SER A 13 30.74 13.34 -14.27
N LEU A 14 30.11 14.52 -14.22
CA LEU A 14 29.16 14.98 -15.21
C LEU A 14 29.81 15.14 -16.58
N ILE A 15 30.94 15.84 -16.67
CA ILE A 15 31.66 16.08 -17.93
C ILE A 15 32.14 14.75 -18.52
N VAL A 16 32.72 13.88 -17.69
CA VAL A 16 33.22 12.57 -18.10
C VAL A 16 32.07 11.72 -18.61
N SER A 17 30.95 11.65 -17.88
CA SER A 17 29.77 10.89 -18.32
C SER A 17 29.18 11.44 -19.61
N PHE A 18 29.08 12.77 -19.74
CA PHE A 18 28.61 13.40 -20.98
C PHE A 18 29.48 13.03 -22.18
N ALA A 19 30.80 13.13 -22.04
CA ALA A 19 31.76 12.78 -23.09
C ALA A 19 31.76 11.28 -23.40
N ALA A 20 31.79 10.44 -22.36
CA ALA A 20 31.79 8.99 -22.48
C ALA A 20 30.48 8.48 -23.10
N THR A 21 29.33 9.05 -22.73
CA THR A 21 28.02 8.65 -23.28
C THR A 21 27.99 8.86 -24.79
N ARG A 22 28.51 10.00 -25.27
CA ARG A 22 28.63 10.26 -26.71
C ARG A 22 29.50 9.20 -27.41
N GLN A 23 30.67 8.89 -26.85
CA GLN A 23 31.58 7.91 -27.44
C GLN A 23 31.00 6.50 -27.42
N VAL A 24 30.43 6.07 -26.29
CA VAL A 24 29.80 4.76 -26.14
C VAL A 24 28.63 4.61 -27.10
N ARG A 25 27.78 5.63 -27.24
CA ARG A 25 26.70 5.65 -28.24
C ARG A 25 27.25 5.44 -29.64
N ASP A 26 28.25 6.22 -30.04
CA ASP A 26 28.79 6.17 -31.40
C ASP A 26 29.46 4.81 -31.70
N VAL A 27 30.17 4.22 -30.72
CA VAL A 27 30.78 2.89 -30.84
C VAL A 27 29.72 1.78 -30.90
N ALA A 28 28.74 1.82 -30.01
CA ALA A 28 27.68 0.81 -29.95
C ALA A 28 26.81 0.83 -31.22
N SER A 29 26.49 2.02 -31.75
CA SER A 29 25.82 2.15 -33.05
C SER A 29 26.65 1.56 -34.20
N ARG A 30 27.97 1.83 -34.25
CA ARG A 30 28.85 1.26 -35.30
C ARG A 30 28.99 -0.25 -35.21
N ARG A 31 28.99 -0.82 -34.01
CA ARG A 31 29.11 -2.27 -33.78
C ARG A 31 27.77 -3.01 -33.87
N GLY A 32 26.66 -2.31 -34.05
CA GLY A 32 25.33 -2.91 -34.09
C GLY A 32 24.85 -3.45 -32.74
N TRP A 33 25.41 -2.96 -31.62
CA TRP A 33 24.96 -3.28 -30.26
C TRP A 33 23.71 -2.47 -29.91
N VAL A 34 22.68 -2.69 -30.71
CA VAL A 34 21.43 -1.95 -30.70
C VAL A 34 20.28 -2.85 -30.34
N SER A 35 19.30 -2.24 -29.70
CA SER A 35 18.02 -2.85 -29.48
C SER A 35 17.15 -2.76 -30.71
N LEU A 36 16.85 -3.90 -31.31
CA LEU A 36 15.88 -3.95 -32.39
C LEU A 36 14.47 -3.76 -31.81
N PRO A 37 13.61 -2.94 -32.44
CA PRO A 37 12.19 -2.92 -32.13
C PRO A 37 11.61 -4.30 -32.45
N ARG A 38 11.44 -5.17 -31.46
CA ARG A 38 10.76 -6.46 -31.63
C ARG A 38 9.26 -6.27 -31.41
N ASP A 39 8.48 -6.50 -32.46
CA ASP A 39 7.03 -6.80 -32.46
C ASP A 39 6.15 -5.91 -31.57
N GLY A 40 6.07 -4.60 -31.84
CA GLY A 40 5.07 -3.72 -31.21
C GLY A 40 5.14 -3.61 -29.68
N ARG A 41 6.25 -4.04 -29.07
CA ARG A 41 6.49 -4.04 -27.60
C ARG A 41 7.36 -2.89 -27.10
N HIS A 42 7.91 -2.08 -28.00
CA HIS A 42 8.75 -0.95 -27.66
C HIS A 42 8.19 0.32 -28.28
N VAL A 43 8.31 1.41 -27.52
CA VAL A 43 7.85 2.76 -27.88
C VAL A 43 8.63 3.35 -29.06
N HIS A 44 9.85 2.86 -29.31
CA HIS A 44 10.77 3.42 -30.29
C HIS A 44 10.71 2.69 -31.62
N ASP A 45 10.54 3.45 -32.68
CA ASP A 45 10.54 2.98 -34.07
C ASP A 45 11.96 2.72 -34.63
N SER A 46 13.00 3.19 -33.95
CA SER A 46 14.40 3.10 -34.40
C SER A 46 15.28 2.30 -33.43
N PRO A 47 16.27 1.54 -33.94
CA PRO A 47 17.14 0.75 -33.08
C PRO A 47 18.09 1.63 -32.27
N LEU A 48 18.00 1.56 -30.94
CA LEU A 48 18.80 2.39 -30.04
C LEU A 48 19.88 1.56 -29.31
N PRO A 49 21.11 2.09 -29.14
CA PRO A 49 22.17 1.43 -28.38
C PRO A 49 21.77 1.15 -26.91
N ARG A 50 22.20 0.01 -26.34
CA ARG A 50 21.85 -0.44 -24.97
C ARG A 50 23.05 -0.51 -24.00
N LEU A 51 23.96 0.45 -24.02
CA LEU A 51 25.18 0.43 -23.18
C LEU A 51 25.42 1.72 -22.41
N GLY A 52 24.36 2.47 -22.10
CA GLY A 52 24.44 3.73 -21.36
C GLY A 52 25.13 3.60 -20.00
N GLY A 53 24.93 2.47 -19.32
CA GLY A 53 25.57 2.13 -18.05
C GLY A 53 27.10 2.18 -18.08
N VAL A 54 27.73 1.90 -19.21
CA VAL A 54 29.19 1.96 -19.36
C VAL A 54 29.71 3.36 -19.13
N ALA A 55 29.04 4.38 -19.67
CA ALA A 55 29.44 5.78 -19.46
C ALA A 55 29.32 6.21 -18.00
N ILE A 56 28.24 5.78 -17.32
CA ILE A 56 28.01 6.06 -15.90
C ILE A 56 29.08 5.37 -15.04
N PHE A 57 29.34 4.10 -15.28
CA PHE A 57 30.34 3.32 -14.54
C PHE A 57 31.75 3.91 -14.70
N LEU A 58 32.13 4.30 -15.92
CA LEU A 58 33.44 4.91 -16.19
C LEU A 58 33.58 6.26 -15.50
N ALA A 59 32.57 7.13 -15.58
CA ALA A 59 32.57 8.41 -14.91
C ALA A 59 32.67 8.26 -13.38
N PHE A 60 31.83 7.38 -12.81
CA PHE A 60 31.86 7.06 -11.38
C PHE A 60 33.23 6.54 -10.94
N SER A 61 33.79 5.56 -11.66
CA SER A 61 35.08 4.96 -11.34
C SER A 61 36.22 5.98 -11.44
N LEU A 62 36.23 6.81 -12.49
CA LEU A 62 37.26 7.84 -12.67
C LEU A 62 37.18 8.90 -11.57
N SER A 63 35.99 9.28 -11.13
CA SER A 63 35.81 10.19 -9.99
C SER A 63 36.36 9.61 -8.68
N LEU A 64 36.17 8.32 -8.42
CA LEU A 64 36.75 7.66 -7.25
C LEU A 64 38.28 7.60 -7.34
N ILE A 65 38.83 7.25 -8.51
CA ILE A 65 40.28 7.22 -8.76
C ILE A 65 40.89 8.62 -8.57
N LEU A 66 40.25 9.65 -9.13
CA LEU A 66 40.69 11.04 -8.98
C LEU A 66 40.73 11.45 -7.51
N TRP A 67 39.68 11.11 -6.74
CA TRP A 67 39.67 11.41 -5.32
C TRP A 67 40.79 10.67 -4.57
N LEU A 68 41.00 9.38 -4.84
CA LEU A 68 42.09 8.62 -4.22
C LEU A 68 43.46 9.21 -4.58
N GLY A 69 43.67 9.63 -5.83
CA GLY A 69 44.89 10.32 -6.27
C GLY A 69 45.10 11.66 -5.55
N LEU A 70 44.06 12.47 -5.42
CA LEU A 70 44.10 13.70 -4.63
C LEU A 70 44.40 13.43 -3.15
N ALA A 71 43.89 12.32 -2.62
CA ALA A 71 44.10 11.94 -1.23
C ALA A 71 45.54 11.47 -0.94
N VAL A 72 46.28 10.99 -1.95
CA VAL A 72 47.73 10.77 -1.86
C VAL A 72 48.48 12.09 -1.74
N LEU A 73 48.06 13.12 -2.49
CA LEU A 73 48.70 14.45 -2.47
C LEU A 73 48.31 15.28 -1.23
N TYR A 74 47.08 15.09 -0.74
CA TYR A 74 46.53 15.77 0.43
C TYR A 74 45.99 14.74 1.44
N PRO A 75 46.85 14.18 2.31
CA PRO A 75 46.48 13.09 3.23
C PRO A 75 45.30 13.40 4.16
N ARG A 76 45.03 14.68 4.45
CA ARG A 76 43.83 15.12 5.19
C ARG A 76 42.51 14.70 4.51
N LEU A 77 42.51 14.44 3.21
CA LEU A 77 41.33 13.91 2.50
C LEU A 77 41.08 12.43 2.82
N LEU A 78 42.08 11.70 3.33
CA LEU A 78 41.90 10.33 3.81
C LEU A 78 41.24 10.26 5.19
N GLU A 79 41.24 11.34 5.98
CA GLU A 79 40.75 11.39 7.38
C GLU A 79 39.24 11.16 7.52
N GLY A 80 38.72 9.96 7.26
CA GLY A 80 37.27 9.69 7.26
C GLY A 80 36.81 8.97 6.01
N LEU A 81 37.70 8.82 5.03
CA LEU A 81 37.62 7.73 4.07
C LEU A 81 38.06 6.44 4.74
N ALA A 82 37.25 5.40 4.59
CA ALA A 82 37.66 4.03 4.83
C ALA A 82 37.89 3.36 3.47
N PRO A 83 39.13 3.32 2.93
CA PRO A 83 39.42 2.69 1.64
C PRO A 83 38.95 1.24 1.57
N ALA A 84 39.02 0.52 2.69
CA ALA A 84 38.46 -0.82 2.81
C ALA A 84 36.95 -0.83 2.55
N THR A 85 36.20 0.11 3.12
CA THR A 85 34.74 0.22 2.89
C THR A 85 34.42 0.61 1.44
N LEU A 86 35.23 1.48 0.82
CA LEU A 86 35.11 1.79 -0.60
C LEU A 86 35.23 0.52 -1.44
N LEU A 87 36.26 -0.28 -1.22
CA LEU A 87 36.48 -1.54 -1.95
C LEU A 87 35.37 -2.56 -1.69
N ARG A 88 34.86 -2.64 -0.46
CA ARG A 88 33.73 -3.52 -0.10
C ARG A 88 32.45 -3.21 -0.87
N ILE A 89 32.24 -1.96 -1.31
CA ILE A 89 31.11 -1.59 -2.19
C ILE A 89 31.51 -1.70 -3.67
N TYR A 90 32.69 -1.19 -4.03
CA TYR A 90 33.12 -1.07 -5.42
C TYR A 90 33.31 -2.43 -6.10
N VAL A 91 33.93 -3.40 -5.42
CA VAL A 91 34.18 -4.74 -5.99
C VAL A 91 32.87 -5.46 -6.37
N PRO A 92 31.86 -5.61 -5.48
CA PRO A 92 30.60 -6.21 -5.90
C PRO A 92 29.82 -5.31 -6.88
N ALA A 93 30.00 -3.98 -6.89
CA ALA A 93 29.41 -3.13 -7.92
C ALA A 93 30.01 -3.40 -9.32
N CYS A 94 31.32 -3.67 -9.41
CA CYS A 94 31.96 -4.13 -10.65
C CYS A 94 31.37 -5.46 -11.13
N LEU A 95 31.11 -6.40 -10.22
CA LEU A 95 30.48 -7.68 -10.53
C LEU A 95 29.07 -7.49 -11.12
N ILE A 96 28.25 -6.64 -10.50
CA ILE A 96 26.90 -6.31 -11.00
C ILE A 96 26.96 -5.60 -12.36
N PHE A 97 27.91 -4.68 -12.54
CA PHE A 97 28.11 -4.00 -13.81
C PHE A 97 28.50 -4.99 -14.92
N CYS A 98 29.39 -5.94 -14.64
CA CYS A 98 29.77 -6.98 -15.59
C CYS A 98 28.59 -7.89 -15.95
N LEU A 99 27.75 -8.25 -14.98
CA LEU A 99 26.49 -8.97 -15.22
C LEU A 99 25.58 -8.17 -16.17
N GLY A 100 25.42 -6.88 -15.93
CA GLY A 100 24.56 -6.04 -16.76
C GLY A 100 25.09 -5.86 -18.19
N ILE A 101 26.42 -5.72 -18.37
CA ILE A 101 27.02 -5.77 -19.73
C ILE A 101 26.74 -7.11 -20.40
N TYR A 102 26.91 -8.21 -19.67
CA TYR A 102 26.67 -9.54 -20.19
C TYR A 102 25.21 -9.69 -20.64
N ASP A 103 24.25 -9.20 -19.83
CA ASP A 103 22.83 -9.20 -20.18
C ASP A 103 22.51 -8.33 -21.39
N ASP A 104 23.04 -7.10 -21.44
CA ASP A 104 22.82 -6.17 -22.56
C ASP A 104 23.32 -6.74 -23.90
N LEU A 105 24.40 -7.53 -23.88
CA LEU A 105 25.03 -8.10 -25.08
C LEU A 105 24.51 -9.48 -25.47
N HIS A 106 24.27 -10.37 -24.49
CA HIS A 106 23.97 -11.79 -24.74
C HIS A 106 22.59 -12.23 -24.24
N GLY A 107 21.97 -11.46 -23.34
CA GLY A 107 20.78 -11.88 -22.61
C GLY A 107 21.10 -12.89 -21.51
N ALA A 108 20.90 -12.51 -20.25
CA ALA A 108 21.04 -13.36 -19.08
C ALA A 108 19.68 -13.93 -18.67
N SER A 109 19.69 -15.19 -18.22
CA SER A 109 18.51 -15.78 -17.60
C SER A 109 18.22 -15.09 -16.25
N PRO A 110 16.95 -15.02 -15.81
CA PRO A 110 16.61 -14.47 -14.50
C PRO A 110 17.38 -15.13 -13.35
N TRP A 111 17.59 -16.44 -13.43
CA TRP A 111 18.35 -17.20 -12.43
C TRP A 111 19.82 -16.79 -12.35
N LEU A 112 20.47 -16.50 -13.48
CA LEU A 112 21.84 -15.98 -13.50
C LEU A 112 21.90 -14.60 -12.83
N LYS A 113 20.94 -13.72 -13.15
CA LYS A 113 20.86 -12.38 -12.53
C LYS A 113 20.71 -12.48 -11.01
N PHE A 114 19.73 -13.25 -10.54
CA PHE A 114 19.51 -13.43 -9.10
C PHE A 114 20.70 -14.07 -8.38
N SER A 115 21.37 -15.03 -9.01
CA SER A 115 22.56 -15.69 -8.43
C SER A 115 23.71 -14.71 -8.24
N VAL A 116 24.05 -13.94 -9.28
CA VAL A 116 25.14 -12.96 -9.21
C VAL A 116 24.80 -11.80 -8.27
N GLN A 117 23.54 -11.34 -8.26
CA GLN A 117 23.07 -10.35 -7.29
C GLN A 117 23.13 -10.87 -5.84
N GLY A 118 22.78 -12.14 -5.62
CA GLY A 118 22.90 -12.80 -4.32
C GLY A 118 24.35 -12.91 -3.83
N ILE A 119 25.28 -13.24 -4.73
CA ILE A 119 26.72 -13.23 -4.43
C ILE A 119 27.19 -11.82 -4.05
N ALA A 120 26.87 -10.81 -4.88
CA ALA A 120 27.23 -9.42 -4.62
C ALA A 120 26.66 -8.91 -3.27
N ALA A 121 25.41 -9.27 -2.94
CA ALA A 121 24.79 -8.93 -1.67
C ALA A 121 25.46 -9.64 -0.48
N THR A 122 25.85 -10.90 -0.65
CA THR A 122 26.61 -11.65 0.36
C THR A 122 27.98 -11.02 0.61
N MET A 123 28.64 -10.51 -0.43
CA MET A 123 29.89 -9.76 -0.29
C MET A 123 29.70 -8.47 0.53
N LEU A 124 28.60 -7.74 0.32
CA LEU A 124 28.25 -6.58 1.16
C LEU A 124 28.03 -6.98 2.62
N PHE A 125 27.29 -8.06 2.86
CA PHE A 125 27.02 -8.59 4.20
C PHE A 125 28.31 -8.95 4.94
N VAL A 126 29.21 -9.71 4.30
CA VAL A 126 30.53 -10.08 4.85
C VAL A 126 31.42 -8.84 5.03
N GLY A 127 31.30 -7.85 4.14
CA GLY A 127 31.92 -6.53 4.26
C GLY A 127 31.41 -5.69 5.43
N GLY A 128 30.40 -6.18 6.15
CA GLY A 128 29.83 -5.56 7.33
C GLY A 128 28.62 -4.68 7.04
N MET A 129 28.20 -4.51 5.79
CA MET A 129 26.97 -3.79 5.42
C MET A 129 25.78 -4.76 5.48
N ARG A 130 25.24 -4.93 6.69
CA ARG A 130 24.30 -6.00 7.03
C ARG A 130 23.11 -5.47 7.80
N ILE A 131 21.95 -6.06 7.53
CA ILE A 131 20.74 -5.88 8.32
C ILE A 131 20.77 -6.92 9.44
N LEU A 132 21.08 -6.50 10.66
CA LEU A 132 21.07 -7.37 11.84
C LEU A 132 20.00 -7.00 12.85
N ASP A 133 19.33 -5.87 12.70
CA ASP A 133 18.30 -5.42 13.62
C ASP A 133 17.24 -4.63 12.86
N LEU A 134 15.98 -4.80 13.27
CA LEU A 134 14.85 -4.02 12.77
C LEU A 134 13.99 -3.55 13.95
N PRO A 135 14.49 -2.60 14.77
CA PRO A 135 13.84 -2.14 15.99
C PRO A 135 12.41 -1.64 15.81
N VAL A 136 12.10 -1.12 14.63
CA VAL A 136 10.78 -0.63 14.26
C VAL A 136 9.73 -1.74 14.25
N LEU A 137 10.10 -2.93 13.80
CA LEU A 137 9.17 -4.05 13.60
C LEU A 137 9.25 -5.08 14.72
N PHE A 138 10.45 -5.27 15.29
CA PHE A 138 10.72 -6.38 16.19
C PHE A 138 11.36 -5.93 17.52
N GLY A 139 11.39 -4.62 17.83
CA GLY A 139 12.05 -4.11 19.03
C GLY A 139 13.58 -4.24 18.98
N ALA A 140 14.27 -3.84 20.04
CA ALA A 140 15.75 -3.80 20.11
C ALA A 140 16.40 -5.20 20.19
N HIS A 141 16.07 -6.07 19.24
CA HIS A 141 16.61 -7.42 19.10
C HIS A 141 17.57 -7.46 17.92
N THR A 142 18.76 -8.02 18.17
CA THR A 142 19.72 -8.34 17.12
C THR A 142 19.43 -9.75 16.61
N PHE A 143 19.16 -9.85 15.33
CA PHE A 143 18.99 -11.10 14.62
C PHE A 143 20.31 -11.83 14.45
N PRO A 144 20.29 -13.16 14.50
CA PRO A 144 21.44 -13.97 14.12
C PRO A 144 21.72 -13.85 12.62
N TRP A 145 22.96 -14.17 12.23
CA TRP A 145 23.43 -13.99 10.85
C TRP A 145 22.58 -14.75 9.81
N PHE A 146 22.00 -15.91 10.17
CA PHE A 146 21.17 -16.70 9.27
C PHE A 146 19.82 -16.05 8.94
N VAL A 147 19.38 -15.05 9.72
CA VAL A 147 18.23 -14.19 9.41
C VAL A 147 18.70 -12.92 8.71
N GLY A 148 19.77 -12.30 9.23
CA GLY A 148 20.29 -11.05 8.68
C GLY A 148 20.82 -11.16 7.25
N LEU A 149 21.43 -12.29 6.89
CA LEU A 149 21.94 -12.53 5.54
C LEU A 149 20.79 -12.57 4.50
N PRO A 150 19.74 -13.42 4.65
CA PRO A 150 18.57 -13.36 3.77
C PRO A 150 17.92 -11.98 3.66
N LEU A 151 17.79 -11.25 4.77
CA LEU A 151 17.23 -9.89 4.75
C LEU A 151 18.09 -8.92 3.94
N THR A 152 19.42 -8.99 4.12
CA THR A 152 20.37 -8.15 3.37
C THR A 152 20.35 -8.51 1.88
N VAL A 153 20.34 -9.80 1.54
CA VAL A 153 20.23 -10.28 0.17
C VAL A 153 18.92 -9.82 -0.46
N LEU A 154 17.80 -10.00 0.23
CA LEU A 154 16.50 -9.56 -0.23
C LEU A 154 16.47 -8.05 -0.49
N TRP A 155 17.02 -7.24 0.41
CA TRP A 155 17.12 -5.78 0.23
C TRP A 155 17.91 -5.41 -1.02
N VAL A 156 19.11 -5.97 -1.17
CA VAL A 156 20.00 -5.64 -2.31
C VAL A 156 19.38 -6.07 -3.63
N VAL A 157 18.87 -7.30 -3.70
CA VAL A 157 18.20 -7.84 -4.89
C VAL A 157 16.94 -7.02 -5.21
N ALA A 158 16.09 -6.73 -4.22
CA ALA A 158 14.85 -5.99 -4.44
C ALA A 158 15.10 -4.59 -4.98
N ILE A 159 15.98 -3.80 -4.34
CA ILE A 159 16.27 -2.44 -4.79
C ILE A 159 16.97 -2.43 -6.15
N THR A 160 17.92 -3.35 -6.38
CA THR A 160 18.61 -3.47 -7.68
C THR A 160 17.62 -3.75 -8.81
N ASN A 161 16.71 -4.71 -8.64
CA ASN A 161 15.70 -5.02 -9.65
C ASN A 161 14.61 -3.95 -9.73
N ALA A 162 14.29 -3.23 -8.65
CA ALA A 162 13.31 -2.15 -8.70
C ALA A 162 13.74 -1.03 -9.66
N PHE A 163 15.03 -0.66 -9.66
CA PHE A 163 15.58 0.31 -10.62
C PHE A 163 15.63 -0.24 -12.05
N ASN A 164 15.90 -1.52 -12.22
CA ASN A 164 15.85 -2.19 -13.53
C ASN A 164 14.42 -2.23 -14.11
N LEU A 165 13.41 -2.50 -13.28
CA LEU A 165 12.01 -2.58 -13.71
C LEU A 165 11.43 -1.23 -14.16
N ILE A 166 11.88 -0.11 -13.57
CA ILE A 166 11.43 1.23 -14.00
C ILE A 166 12.18 1.76 -15.24
N ASP A 167 13.19 1.05 -15.76
CA ASP A 167 13.92 1.40 -16.98
C ASP A 167 13.13 1.06 -18.27
N GLY A 168 11.82 1.33 -18.25
CA GLY A 168 10.91 1.09 -19.37
C GLY A 168 10.66 2.32 -20.25
N LEU A 169 11.00 3.53 -19.77
CA LEU A 169 10.85 4.79 -20.49
C LEU A 169 12.14 5.62 -20.49
N ASP A 170 12.36 6.34 -21.59
CA ASP A 170 13.43 7.33 -21.78
C ASP A 170 13.59 8.27 -20.59
N GLY A 171 14.73 8.19 -19.90
CA GLY A 171 15.07 9.06 -18.78
C GLY A 171 14.48 8.61 -17.44
N LEU A 172 13.46 7.74 -17.39
CA LEU A 172 12.71 7.47 -16.17
C LEU A 172 13.57 6.90 -15.04
N ALA A 173 14.28 5.79 -15.29
CA ALA A 173 15.11 5.14 -14.29
C ALA A 173 16.27 6.03 -13.83
N ALA A 174 17.01 6.63 -14.78
CA ALA A 174 18.13 7.51 -14.50
C ALA A 174 17.69 8.77 -13.72
N GLY A 175 16.58 9.41 -14.10
CA GLY A 175 16.07 10.57 -13.39
C GLY A 175 15.54 10.25 -11.99
N SER A 176 14.81 9.13 -11.83
CA SER A 176 14.38 8.67 -10.51
C SER A 176 15.59 8.37 -9.59
N ALA A 177 16.61 7.69 -10.12
CA ALA A 177 17.85 7.42 -9.40
C ALA A 177 18.62 8.69 -9.02
N LEU A 178 18.60 9.73 -9.87
CA LEU A 178 19.22 11.02 -9.56
C LEU A 178 18.62 11.63 -8.29
N PHE A 179 17.28 11.63 -8.16
CA PHE A 179 16.61 12.14 -6.95
C PHE A 179 17.02 11.33 -5.72
N SER A 180 17.03 9.99 -5.80
CA SER A 180 17.48 9.17 -4.67
C SER A 180 18.95 9.44 -4.32
N THR A 181 19.82 9.58 -5.32
CA THR A 181 21.25 9.84 -5.10
C THR A 181 21.47 11.20 -4.43
N VAL A 182 20.68 12.22 -4.77
CA VAL A 182 20.71 13.52 -4.09
C VAL A 182 20.32 13.39 -2.62
N VAL A 183 19.30 12.57 -2.30
CA VAL A 183 18.94 12.26 -0.90
C VAL A 183 20.13 11.63 -0.17
N PHE A 184 20.73 10.59 -0.74
CA PHE A 184 21.88 9.92 -0.12
C PHE A 184 23.09 10.85 0.03
N PHE A 185 23.31 11.77 -0.89
CA PHE A 185 24.34 12.80 -0.75
C PHE A 185 24.07 13.70 0.46
N VAL A 186 22.85 14.24 0.59
CA VAL A 186 22.48 15.11 1.71
C VAL A 186 22.55 14.34 3.05
N VAL A 187 22.00 13.13 3.10
CA VAL A 187 22.07 12.26 4.28
C VAL A 187 23.53 12.00 4.66
N ALA A 188 24.39 11.68 3.68
CA ALA A 188 25.80 11.45 3.94
C ALA A 188 26.53 12.70 4.45
N LEU A 189 26.17 13.90 3.97
CA LEU A 189 26.72 15.16 4.50
C LEU A 189 26.31 15.37 5.96
N VAL A 190 25.04 15.16 6.28
CA VAL A 190 24.49 15.33 7.65
C VAL A 190 25.09 14.29 8.61
N SER A 191 25.26 13.05 8.17
CA SER A 191 25.89 11.98 8.95
C SER A 191 27.42 12.01 8.94
N HIS A 192 28.02 13.07 8.39
CA HIS A 192 29.48 13.23 8.25
C HIS A 192 30.18 12.02 7.59
N SER A 193 29.49 11.34 6.66
CA SER A 193 29.99 10.17 5.97
C SER A 193 30.67 10.58 4.65
N TRP A 194 31.96 10.87 4.70
CA TRP A 194 32.70 11.41 3.56
C TRP A 194 32.70 10.45 2.37
N LEU A 195 32.85 9.14 2.61
CA LEU A 195 32.75 8.12 1.58
C LEU A 195 31.35 8.10 0.94
N GLY A 196 30.29 8.19 1.76
CA GLY A 196 28.91 8.25 1.26
C GLY A 196 28.67 9.49 0.40
N SER A 197 29.19 10.64 0.82
CA SER A 197 29.10 11.91 0.08
C SER A 197 29.86 11.82 -1.25
N LEU A 198 31.07 11.28 -1.26
CA LEU A 198 31.88 11.08 -2.47
C LEU A 198 31.16 10.17 -3.48
N MET A 199 30.73 8.99 -3.06
CA MET A 199 30.08 8.03 -3.96
C MET A 199 28.74 8.56 -4.47
N SER A 200 27.93 9.17 -3.61
CA SER A 200 26.65 9.75 -4.02
C SER A 200 26.85 10.91 -5.00
N VAL A 201 27.77 11.85 -4.73
CA VAL A 201 27.96 13.00 -5.61
C VAL A 201 28.59 12.60 -6.96
N ALA A 202 29.50 11.63 -6.95
CA ALA A 202 30.08 11.07 -8.18
C ALA A 202 28.99 10.38 -9.01
N LEU A 203 28.12 9.58 -8.39
CA LEU A 203 27.02 8.91 -9.09
C LEU A 203 26.00 9.92 -9.62
N ALA A 204 25.65 10.95 -8.85
CA ALA A 204 24.72 12.00 -9.28
C ALA A 204 25.24 12.76 -10.52
N GLY A 205 26.52 13.13 -10.52
CA GLY A 205 27.15 13.75 -11.69
C GLY A 205 27.14 12.82 -12.91
N ALA A 206 27.49 11.55 -12.71
CA ALA A 206 27.51 10.56 -13.79
C ALA A 206 26.11 10.36 -14.41
N ILE A 207 25.09 10.22 -13.57
CA ILE A 207 23.70 10.08 -14.00
C ILE A 207 23.25 11.32 -14.76
N LEU A 208 23.51 12.53 -14.24
CA LEU A 208 23.08 13.77 -14.88
C LEU A 208 23.75 14.00 -16.25
N GLY A 209 25.04 13.67 -16.38
CA GLY A 209 25.76 13.73 -17.66
C GLY A 209 25.18 12.76 -18.71
N PHE A 210 24.80 11.55 -18.28
CA PHE A 210 24.15 10.56 -19.12
C PHE A 210 22.72 10.97 -19.52
N LEU A 211 21.96 11.55 -18.58
CA LEU A 211 20.55 11.89 -18.75
C LEU A 211 20.30 12.81 -19.95
N ARG A 212 21.27 13.65 -20.31
CA ARG A 212 21.19 14.51 -21.49
C ARG A 212 20.97 13.74 -22.80
N PHE A 213 21.47 12.51 -22.90
CA PHE A 213 21.33 11.64 -24.09
C PHE A 213 20.19 10.63 -23.97
N ASN A 214 19.72 10.37 -22.75
CA ASN A 214 18.69 9.39 -22.45
C ASN A 214 17.29 10.01 -22.26
N PHE A 215 17.20 11.31 -21.96
CA PHE A 215 15.93 12.02 -21.86
C PHE A 215 15.21 12.08 -23.20
N ASN A 216 13.88 11.94 -23.19
CA ASN A 216 13.09 11.75 -24.40
C ASN A 216 13.21 12.93 -25.42
N PRO A 217 13.51 12.66 -26.70
CA PRO A 217 13.78 11.35 -27.31
C PRO A 217 15.19 10.82 -27.00
N ALA A 218 15.28 9.59 -26.49
CA ALA A 218 16.56 8.97 -26.18
C ALA A 218 17.40 8.70 -27.43
N THR A 219 18.71 8.86 -27.30
CA THR A 219 19.72 8.48 -28.30
C THR A 219 20.54 7.27 -27.88
N ILE A 220 20.40 6.84 -26.62
CA ILE A 220 21.00 5.66 -26.01
C ILE A 220 20.16 5.24 -24.80
N PHE A 221 19.95 3.94 -24.63
CA PHE A 221 19.31 3.37 -23.45
C PHE A 221 20.29 3.15 -22.32
N LEU A 222 19.78 3.22 -21.09
CA LEU A 222 20.57 2.95 -19.88
C LEU A 222 21.08 1.51 -19.87
N GLY A 223 20.19 0.56 -20.20
CA GLY A 223 20.51 -0.86 -20.26
C GLY A 223 20.59 -1.50 -18.88
N ASP A 224 20.72 -2.81 -18.85
CA ASP A 224 20.89 -3.59 -17.63
C ASP A 224 22.24 -3.28 -16.95
N SER A 225 23.28 -2.99 -17.75
CA SER A 225 24.57 -2.48 -17.27
C SER A 225 24.42 -1.23 -16.40
N GLY A 226 23.51 -0.33 -16.73
CA GLY A 226 23.31 0.92 -16.00
C GLY A 226 22.32 0.77 -14.85
N SER A 227 21.15 0.21 -15.12
CA SER A 227 20.06 0.13 -14.14
C SER A 227 20.40 -0.80 -12.97
N LEU A 228 21.02 -1.96 -13.22
CA LEU A 228 21.48 -2.84 -12.15
C LEU A 228 22.63 -2.21 -11.35
N PHE A 229 23.59 -1.58 -12.01
CA PHE A 229 24.71 -0.90 -11.34
C PHE A 229 24.22 0.23 -10.42
N ILE A 230 23.38 1.12 -10.93
CA ILE A 230 22.82 2.25 -10.16
C ILE A 230 22.02 1.72 -8.97
N GLY A 231 21.11 0.76 -9.20
CA GLY A 231 20.29 0.18 -8.13
C GLY A 231 21.13 -0.50 -7.05
N PHE A 232 22.18 -1.23 -7.44
CA PHE A 232 23.11 -1.85 -6.50
C PHE A 232 23.88 -0.82 -5.67
N VAL A 233 24.48 0.20 -6.30
CA VAL A 233 25.25 1.23 -5.59
C VAL A 233 24.35 1.99 -4.61
N LEU A 234 23.14 2.37 -5.03
CA LEU A 234 22.17 3.02 -4.14
C LEU A 234 21.75 2.12 -2.96
N SER A 235 21.53 0.83 -3.21
CA SER A 235 21.24 -0.14 -2.15
C SER A 235 22.41 -0.28 -1.16
N ALA A 236 23.65 -0.35 -1.66
CA ALA A 236 24.84 -0.44 -0.82
C ALA A 236 25.05 0.85 0.01
N LEU A 237 24.82 2.03 -0.59
CA LEU A 237 24.87 3.31 0.13
C LEU A 237 23.81 3.40 1.22
N ALA A 238 22.61 2.87 0.96
CA ALA A 238 21.57 2.76 1.97
C ALA A 238 21.99 1.88 3.15
N LEU A 239 22.56 0.71 2.89
CA LEU A 239 23.06 -0.18 3.94
C LEU A 239 24.22 0.46 4.72
N ALA A 240 25.15 1.13 4.04
CA ALA A 240 26.28 1.79 4.69
C ALA A 240 25.84 2.99 5.54
N GLY A 241 24.84 3.75 5.09
CA GLY A 241 24.25 4.87 5.83
C GLY A 241 23.45 4.40 7.04
N ALA A 242 22.72 3.29 6.91
CA ALA A 242 21.88 2.73 7.96
C ALA A 242 22.66 2.41 9.25
N GLN A 243 23.94 2.05 9.14
CA GLN A 243 24.77 1.70 10.30
C GLN A 243 25.11 2.89 11.21
N LYS A 244 24.90 4.12 10.71
CA LYS A 244 25.26 5.36 11.41
C LYS A 244 24.05 6.15 11.90
N ALA A 245 22.84 5.68 11.62
CA ALA A 245 21.60 6.38 11.92
C ALA A 245 20.77 5.63 12.97
N PRO A 246 19.91 6.31 13.74
CA PRO A 246 18.88 5.64 14.53
C PRO A 246 18.07 4.72 13.62
N THR A 247 17.77 3.49 14.05
CA THR A 247 17.33 2.44 13.14
C THR A 247 16.01 2.73 12.42
N LEU A 248 15.15 3.57 13.03
CA LEU A 248 13.92 4.05 12.39
C LEU A 248 14.20 4.92 11.16
N VAL A 249 15.15 5.86 11.28
CA VAL A 249 15.59 6.75 10.19
C VAL A 249 16.38 5.97 9.14
N ALA A 250 17.20 5.02 9.61
CA ALA A 250 18.03 4.14 8.79
C ALA A 250 17.23 3.33 7.76
N VAL A 251 16.00 2.91 8.11
CA VAL A 251 15.11 2.16 7.21
C VAL A 251 14.19 3.10 6.44
N ALA A 252 13.60 4.10 7.10
CA ALA A 252 12.57 4.93 6.48
C ALA A 252 13.11 5.82 5.35
N ILE A 253 14.31 6.41 5.50
CA ILE A 253 14.91 7.27 4.47
C ILE A 253 15.12 6.51 3.16
N PRO A 254 15.84 5.37 3.12
CA PRO A 254 16.00 4.61 1.88
C PRO A 254 14.67 4.17 1.25
N VAL A 255 13.74 3.65 2.06
CA VAL A 255 12.45 3.16 1.55
C VAL A 255 11.64 4.29 0.91
N VAL A 256 11.56 5.45 1.54
CA VAL A 256 10.83 6.60 1.00
C VAL A 256 11.57 7.19 -0.21
N SER A 257 12.90 7.28 -0.16
CA SER A 257 13.73 7.78 -1.27
C SER A 257 13.63 6.94 -2.54
N PHE A 258 13.47 5.62 -2.40
CA PHE A 258 13.22 4.68 -3.50
C PHE A 258 11.72 4.48 -3.78
N GLY A 259 10.87 5.37 -3.28
CA GLY A 259 9.42 5.19 -3.25
C GLY A 259 8.80 4.86 -4.61
N LEU A 260 9.21 5.52 -5.69
CA LEU A 260 8.73 5.21 -7.04
C LEU A 260 9.15 3.79 -7.52
N PRO A 261 10.45 3.43 -7.57
CA PRO A 261 10.88 2.08 -7.92
C PRO A 261 10.23 0.97 -7.08
N ILE A 262 10.14 1.19 -5.76
CA ILE A 262 9.50 0.24 -4.84
C ILE A 262 8.01 0.12 -5.14
N LEU A 263 7.30 1.24 -5.32
CA LEU A 263 5.87 1.26 -5.61
C LEU A 263 5.57 0.52 -6.92
N GLU A 264 6.34 0.75 -7.98
CA GLU A 264 6.18 0.05 -9.26
C GLU A 264 6.30 -1.48 -9.07
N THR A 265 7.33 -1.91 -8.35
CA THR A 265 7.59 -3.33 -8.09
C THR A 265 6.47 -3.96 -7.25
N LEU A 266 6.06 -3.29 -6.16
CA LEU A 266 4.99 -3.75 -5.29
C LEU A 266 3.65 -3.83 -6.02
N LEU A 267 3.30 -2.82 -6.81
CA LEU A 267 2.06 -2.83 -7.60
C LEU A 267 2.06 -3.97 -8.62
N SER A 268 3.17 -4.23 -9.30
CA SER A 268 3.27 -5.38 -10.22
C SER A 268 3.06 -6.70 -9.48
N ILE A 269 3.73 -6.91 -8.34
CA ILE A 269 3.57 -8.12 -7.53
C ILE A 269 2.12 -8.28 -7.06
N MET A 270 1.52 -7.23 -6.49
CA MET A 270 0.14 -7.27 -5.99
C MET A 270 -0.86 -7.58 -7.11
N ARG A 271 -0.78 -6.92 -8.27
CA ARG A 271 -1.69 -7.18 -9.39
C ARG A 271 -1.64 -8.63 -9.86
N ARG A 272 -0.42 -9.21 -9.93
CA ARG A 272 -0.23 -10.61 -10.34
C ARG A 272 -0.81 -11.57 -9.33
N LEU A 273 -0.60 -11.33 -8.04
CA LEU A 273 -1.18 -12.15 -6.96
C LEU A 273 -2.71 -12.11 -7.00
N ILE A 274 -3.30 -10.93 -7.18
CA ILE A 274 -4.76 -10.76 -7.29
C ILE A 274 -5.30 -11.49 -8.52
N SER A 275 -4.59 -11.43 -9.64
CA SER A 275 -4.96 -12.07 -10.91
C SER A 275 -4.58 -13.56 -10.98
N GLY A 276 -4.01 -14.15 -9.93
CA GLY A 276 -3.54 -15.55 -9.93
C GLY A 276 -2.41 -15.85 -10.93
N ARG A 277 -1.69 -14.83 -11.39
CA ARG A 277 -0.57 -14.98 -12.34
C ARG A 277 0.75 -15.19 -11.60
N PRO A 278 1.71 -15.96 -12.15
CA PRO A 278 3.01 -16.12 -11.52
C PRO A 278 3.75 -14.78 -11.41
N VAL A 279 4.42 -14.55 -10.26
CA VAL A 279 5.11 -13.28 -9.95
C VAL A 279 6.26 -12.97 -10.91
N PHE A 280 6.83 -13.99 -11.56
CA PHE A 280 8.02 -13.86 -12.42
C PHE A 280 7.72 -13.81 -13.93
N THR A 281 6.45 -13.71 -14.36
CA THR A 281 6.14 -13.48 -15.78
C THR A 281 6.52 -12.07 -16.24
N ALA A 282 6.54 -11.76 -17.53
CA ALA A 282 6.68 -10.36 -17.97
C ALA A 282 5.37 -9.58 -17.70
N ASP A 283 5.47 -8.30 -17.32
CA ASP A 283 4.33 -7.40 -17.10
C ASP A 283 4.30 -6.28 -18.17
N ARG A 284 3.11 -5.79 -18.48
CA ARG A 284 2.87 -4.65 -19.40
C ARG A 284 1.99 -3.57 -18.77
N GLU A 285 1.70 -3.70 -17.49
CA GLU A 285 0.76 -2.82 -16.78
C GLU A 285 1.48 -1.95 -15.75
N HIS A 286 2.73 -1.60 -16.03
CA HIS A 286 3.49 -0.68 -15.20
C HIS A 286 2.84 0.70 -15.12
N ILE A 287 3.15 1.49 -14.08
CA ILE A 287 2.52 2.81 -13.85
C ILE A 287 2.65 3.69 -15.10
N HIS A 288 3.84 3.68 -15.72
CA HIS A 288 4.09 4.46 -16.92
C HIS A 288 3.24 4.01 -18.13
N HIS A 289 2.95 2.70 -18.27
CA HIS A 289 2.06 2.22 -19.33
C HIS A 289 0.62 2.68 -19.10
N LYS A 290 0.14 2.69 -17.85
CA LYS A 290 -1.20 3.20 -17.53
C LYS A 290 -1.33 4.69 -17.82
N LEU A 291 -0.33 5.49 -17.47
CA LEU A 291 -0.33 6.92 -17.80
C LEU A 291 -0.32 7.18 -19.31
N LEU A 292 0.43 6.40 -20.09
CA LEU A 292 0.38 6.46 -21.55
C LEU A 292 -1.01 6.07 -22.11
N GLN A 293 -1.63 5.02 -21.56
CA GLN A 293 -3.00 4.60 -21.93
C GLN A 293 -4.06 5.65 -21.61
N MET A 294 -3.82 6.52 -20.62
CA MET A 294 -4.66 7.68 -20.30
C MET A 294 -4.49 8.86 -21.28
N GLY A 295 -3.66 8.71 -22.32
CA GLY A 295 -3.45 9.71 -23.36
C GLY A 295 -2.30 10.68 -23.12
N MET A 296 -1.48 10.48 -22.08
CA MET A 296 -0.27 11.28 -21.87
C MET A 296 0.81 10.92 -22.88
N SER A 297 1.58 11.92 -23.32
CA SER A 297 2.80 11.71 -24.10
C SER A 297 3.95 11.17 -23.23
N HIS A 298 4.93 10.51 -23.84
CA HIS A 298 6.12 9.99 -23.17
C HIS A 298 6.81 11.03 -22.27
N ARG A 299 7.00 12.25 -22.76
CA ARG A 299 7.59 13.35 -21.97
C ARG A 299 6.75 13.72 -20.77
N GLN A 300 5.43 13.82 -20.93
CA GLN A 300 4.53 14.15 -19.82
C GLN A 300 4.59 13.07 -18.74
N VAL A 301 4.57 11.80 -19.10
CA VAL A 301 4.67 10.68 -18.16
C VAL A 301 5.97 10.77 -17.36
N VAL A 302 7.11 10.96 -18.02
CA VAL A 302 8.42 11.05 -17.35
C VAL A 302 8.46 12.25 -16.40
N ILE A 303 7.96 13.43 -16.80
CA ILE A 303 7.92 14.63 -15.94
C ILE A 303 7.03 14.41 -14.71
N VAL A 304 5.87 13.79 -14.87
CA VAL A 304 4.98 13.46 -13.74
C VAL A 304 5.68 12.50 -12.77
N LEU A 305 6.34 11.46 -13.29
CA LEU A 305 7.05 10.49 -12.46
C LEU A 305 8.32 11.08 -11.82
N TYR A 306 8.95 12.09 -12.44
CA TYR A 306 10.00 12.89 -11.80
C TYR A 306 9.44 13.72 -10.66
N ALA A 307 8.28 14.36 -10.82
CA ALA A 307 7.63 15.10 -9.73
C ALA A 307 7.30 14.17 -8.56
N VAL A 308 6.80 12.96 -8.83
CA VAL A 308 6.58 11.93 -7.81
C VAL A 308 7.89 11.51 -7.13
N SER A 309 8.96 11.25 -7.91
CA SER A 309 10.27 10.92 -7.35
C SER A 309 10.85 12.05 -6.49
N ALA A 310 10.69 13.30 -6.92
CA ALA A 310 11.11 14.49 -6.18
C ALA A 310 10.32 14.65 -4.88
N LEU A 311 9.00 14.39 -4.89
CA LEU A 311 8.16 14.41 -3.70
C LEU A 311 8.63 13.35 -2.70
N PHE A 312 8.87 12.11 -3.15
CA PHE A 312 9.44 11.05 -2.32
C PHE A 312 10.81 11.43 -1.76
N ALA A 313 11.69 12.00 -2.57
CA ALA A 313 12.99 12.49 -2.12
C ALA A 313 12.87 13.60 -1.06
N MET A 314 11.96 14.56 -1.25
CA MET A 314 11.71 15.63 -0.29
C MET A 314 11.15 15.09 1.03
N LEU A 315 10.14 14.20 0.98
CA LEU A 315 9.58 13.56 2.16
C LEU A 315 10.63 12.71 2.89
N SER A 316 11.52 12.05 2.16
CA SER A 316 12.66 11.33 2.74
C SER A 316 13.63 12.25 3.46
N LEU A 317 13.92 13.45 2.94
CA LEU A 317 14.79 14.42 3.62
C LEU A 317 14.14 15.00 4.87
N PHE A 318 12.81 15.13 4.90
CA PHE A 318 12.09 15.57 6.10
C PHE A 318 12.27 14.62 7.29
N LEU A 319 12.58 13.33 7.03
CA LEU A 319 12.86 12.33 8.06
C LEU A 319 14.26 12.46 8.70
N LEU A 320 15.12 13.36 8.21
CA LEU A 320 16.44 13.61 8.82
C LEU A 320 16.35 14.24 10.23
N TRP A 321 15.25 14.96 10.52
CA TRP A 321 14.99 15.56 11.82
C TRP A 321 13.69 15.00 12.41
N PRO A 322 13.68 13.72 12.82
CA PRO A 322 12.45 13.08 13.23
C PRO A 322 11.97 13.65 14.56
N THR A 323 10.83 14.33 14.55
CA THR A 323 9.97 14.45 15.73
C THR A 323 9.03 13.24 15.76
N GLY A 324 8.51 12.84 16.93
CA GLY A 324 7.63 11.67 17.04
C GLY A 324 6.45 11.66 16.06
N SER A 325 5.97 12.83 15.62
CA SER A 325 4.89 13.00 14.65
C SER A 325 5.34 13.05 13.18
N THR A 326 6.60 13.39 12.88
CA THR A 326 7.08 13.53 11.48
C THR A 326 6.99 12.23 10.68
N LEU A 327 7.39 11.10 11.27
CA LEU A 327 7.30 9.81 10.57
C LEU A 327 5.85 9.45 10.27
N GLY A 328 4.95 9.59 11.26
CA GLY A 328 3.53 9.33 11.09
C GLY A 328 2.93 10.20 9.98
N LEU A 329 3.29 11.49 9.95
CA LEU A 329 2.88 12.42 8.90
C LEU A 329 3.40 11.99 7.52
N VAL A 330 4.68 11.66 7.40
CA VAL A 330 5.27 11.21 6.12
C VAL A 330 4.60 9.94 5.64
N LEU A 331 4.41 8.95 6.52
CA LEU A 331 3.71 7.71 6.17
C LEU A 331 2.25 7.96 5.79
N ALA A 332 1.56 8.87 6.46
CA ALA A 332 0.18 9.25 6.11
C ALA A 332 0.10 9.94 4.75
N VAL A 333 1.02 10.87 4.45
CA VAL A 333 1.09 11.56 3.15
C VAL A 333 1.44 10.58 2.03
N VAL A 334 2.45 9.74 2.22
CA VAL A 334 2.84 8.69 1.26
C VAL A 334 1.68 7.71 1.05
N GLY A 335 1.08 7.20 2.14
CA GLY A 335 -0.03 6.25 2.07
C GLY A 335 -1.25 6.83 1.35
N THR A 336 -1.62 8.07 1.65
CA THR A 336 -2.73 8.77 0.99
C THR A 336 -2.41 9.03 -0.49
N GLY A 337 -1.18 9.47 -0.81
CA GLY A 337 -0.75 9.68 -2.18
C GLY A 337 -0.76 8.40 -3.02
N ILE A 338 -0.27 7.29 -2.45
CA ILE A 338 -0.33 5.96 -3.09
C ILE A 338 -1.79 5.55 -3.30
N TRP A 339 -2.64 5.69 -2.28
CA TRP A 339 -4.05 5.32 -2.37
C TRP A 339 -4.78 6.11 -3.47
N LEU A 340 -4.61 7.43 -3.52
CA LEU A 340 -5.16 8.27 -4.58
C LEU A 340 -4.59 7.90 -5.96
N GLY A 341 -3.29 7.65 -6.05
CA GLY A 341 -2.63 7.25 -7.29
C GLY A 341 -3.18 5.92 -7.84
N VAL A 342 -3.33 4.91 -6.99
CA VAL A 342 -3.89 3.61 -7.37
C VAL A 342 -5.34 3.75 -7.86
N GLN A 343 -6.14 4.61 -7.22
CA GLN A 343 -7.50 4.89 -7.68
C GLN A 343 -7.51 5.59 -9.04
N HIS A 344 -6.64 6.58 -9.25
CA HIS A 344 -6.59 7.34 -10.48
C HIS A 344 -6.11 6.51 -11.68
N LEU A 345 -5.19 5.57 -11.45
CA LEU A 345 -4.65 4.68 -12.49
C LEU A 345 -5.64 3.59 -12.95
N ASN A 346 -6.81 3.48 -12.32
CA ASN A 346 -7.92 2.60 -12.73
C ASN A 346 -7.51 1.14 -13.03
N TYR A 347 -6.67 0.57 -12.16
CA TYR A 347 -6.34 -0.86 -12.23
C TYR A 347 -7.57 -1.72 -11.93
N LEU A 348 -7.86 -2.67 -12.81
CA LEU A 348 -9.05 -3.52 -12.75
C LEU A 348 -9.02 -4.46 -11.54
N GLU A 349 -7.84 -4.99 -11.22
CA GLU A 349 -7.60 -5.93 -10.10
C GLU A 349 -8.01 -5.33 -8.76
N PHE A 350 -7.60 -4.08 -8.52
CA PHE A 350 -7.95 -3.37 -7.29
C PHE A 350 -9.44 -2.96 -7.27
N GLY A 351 -10.04 -2.74 -8.45
CA GLY A 351 -11.48 -2.54 -8.58
C GLY A 351 -12.29 -3.76 -8.14
N GLU A 352 -11.89 -4.97 -8.53
CA GLU A 352 -12.54 -6.21 -8.09
C GLU A 352 -12.35 -6.46 -6.59
N LEU A 353 -11.15 -6.29 -6.06
CA LEU A 353 -10.92 -6.39 -4.62
C LEU A 353 -11.82 -5.43 -3.84
N ARG A 354 -11.96 -4.19 -4.30
CA ARG A 354 -12.85 -3.20 -3.67
C ARG A 354 -14.30 -3.69 -3.69
N ARG A 355 -14.78 -4.26 -4.80
CA ARG A 355 -16.14 -4.82 -4.90
C ARG A 355 -16.35 -5.97 -3.92
N VAL A 356 -15.37 -6.88 -3.79
CA VAL A 356 -15.44 -8.00 -2.83
C VAL A 356 -15.43 -7.49 -1.39
N ALA A 357 -14.57 -6.51 -1.06
CA ALA A 357 -14.53 -5.91 0.26
C ALA A 357 -15.86 -5.24 0.62
N MET A 358 -16.46 -4.48 -0.30
CA MET A 358 -17.77 -3.85 -0.10
C MET A 358 -18.87 -4.89 0.12
N ARG A 359 -18.93 -5.96 -0.69
CA ARG A 359 -19.89 -7.07 -0.49
C ARG A 359 -19.74 -7.74 0.87
N THR A 360 -18.51 -7.93 1.33
CA THR A 360 -18.22 -8.54 2.64
C THR A 360 -18.69 -7.63 3.78
N MET A 361 -18.49 -6.32 3.65
CA MET A 361 -18.99 -5.34 4.63
C MET A 361 -20.52 -5.32 4.68
N GLU A 362 -21.20 -5.41 3.53
CA GLU A 362 -22.67 -5.53 3.49
C GLU A 362 -23.17 -6.83 4.12
N GLN A 363 -22.48 -7.96 3.90
CA GLN A 363 -22.82 -9.23 4.54
C GLN A 363 -22.71 -9.17 6.06
N ARG A 364 -21.75 -8.42 6.63
CA ARG A 364 -21.61 -8.27 8.08
C ARG A 364 -22.89 -7.68 8.71
N GLN A 365 -23.51 -6.69 8.07
CA GLN A 365 -24.73 -6.09 8.59
C GLN A 365 -25.90 -7.07 8.55
N ILE A 366 -26.00 -7.89 7.51
CA ILE A 366 -27.00 -8.98 7.41
C ILE A 366 -26.83 -9.97 8.56
N VAL A 367 -25.60 -10.36 8.88
CA VAL A 367 -25.31 -11.27 10.00
C VAL A 367 -25.72 -10.67 11.34
N ILE A 368 -25.40 -9.39 11.58
CA ILE A 368 -25.78 -8.69 12.82
C ILE A 368 -27.31 -8.61 12.95
N ASN A 369 -28.00 -8.20 11.90
CA ASN A 369 -29.46 -8.09 11.88
C ASN A 369 -30.13 -9.45 12.09
N ASN A 370 -29.61 -10.52 11.47
CA ASN A 370 -30.09 -11.89 11.65
C ASN A 370 -29.87 -12.40 13.09
N LEU A 371 -28.73 -12.09 13.69
CA LEU A 371 -28.44 -12.45 15.09
C LEU A 371 -29.38 -11.75 16.06
N ALA A 372 -29.72 -10.48 15.83
CA ALA A 372 -30.68 -9.76 16.65
C ALA A 372 -32.06 -10.44 16.67
N ILE A 373 -32.58 -10.84 15.50
CA ILE A 373 -33.84 -11.59 15.41
C ILE A 373 -33.73 -12.97 16.07
N ARG A 374 -32.65 -13.73 15.82
CA ARG A 374 -32.48 -15.06 16.43
C ARG A 374 -32.37 -15.00 17.96
N ARG A 375 -31.66 -14.02 18.51
CA ARG A 375 -31.62 -13.80 19.97
C ARG A 375 -33.01 -13.46 20.50
N ALA A 376 -33.74 -12.60 19.81
CA ALA A 376 -35.11 -12.27 20.19
C ALA A 376 -36.03 -13.50 20.17
N VAL A 377 -35.88 -14.39 19.19
CA VAL A 377 -36.60 -15.68 19.18
C VAL A 377 -36.28 -16.49 20.44
N GLU A 378 -35.00 -16.68 20.78
CA GLU A 378 -34.61 -17.44 21.97
C GLU A 378 -35.10 -16.80 23.28
N GLU A 379 -34.97 -15.48 23.41
CA GLU A 379 -35.45 -14.74 24.59
C GLU A 379 -36.99 -14.79 24.71
N LEU A 380 -37.73 -14.72 23.59
CA LEU A 380 -39.18 -14.86 23.57
C LEU A 380 -39.64 -16.26 23.99
N ARG A 381 -38.84 -17.32 23.81
CA ARG A 381 -39.20 -18.68 24.29
C ARG A 381 -39.28 -18.75 25.81
N VAL A 382 -38.50 -17.93 26.52
CA VAL A 382 -38.40 -17.92 28.00
C VAL A 382 -39.09 -16.72 28.64
N ALA A 383 -39.56 -15.74 27.86
CA ALA A 383 -40.23 -14.56 28.38
C ALA A 383 -41.44 -14.90 29.27
N SER A 384 -41.47 -14.28 30.46
CA SER A 384 -42.45 -14.56 31.52
C SER A 384 -43.47 -13.45 31.76
N ASP A 385 -43.22 -12.24 31.28
CA ASP A 385 -44.09 -11.08 31.42
C ASP A 385 -44.14 -10.24 30.13
N PHE A 386 -45.10 -9.30 30.06
CA PHE A 386 -45.31 -8.49 28.87
C PHE A 386 -44.21 -7.45 28.66
N ASP A 387 -43.60 -6.95 29.73
CA ASP A 387 -42.52 -5.96 29.65
C ASP A 387 -41.22 -6.55 29.09
N GLN A 388 -40.95 -7.84 29.34
CA GLN A 388 -39.90 -8.61 28.70
C GLN A 388 -40.17 -8.78 27.21
N ILE A 389 -41.39 -9.16 26.82
CA ILE A 389 -41.75 -9.25 25.39
C ILE A 389 -41.54 -7.90 24.71
N ARG A 390 -41.94 -6.81 25.37
CA ARG A 390 -41.74 -5.44 24.89
C ARG A 390 -40.26 -5.10 24.72
N SER A 391 -39.42 -5.37 25.72
CA SER A 391 -37.99 -5.05 25.67
C SER A 391 -37.25 -5.87 24.60
N ILE A 392 -37.61 -7.14 24.44
CA ILE A 392 -37.07 -8.03 23.41
C ILE A 392 -37.41 -7.50 22.00
N LEU A 393 -38.68 -7.12 21.77
CA LEU A 393 -39.10 -6.52 20.49
C LEU A 393 -38.35 -5.21 20.19
N LEU A 394 -38.20 -4.35 21.19
CA LEU A 394 -37.43 -3.11 21.05
C LEU A 394 -35.98 -3.42 20.67
N ALA A 395 -35.31 -4.35 21.37
CA ALA A 395 -33.93 -4.72 21.07
C ALA A 395 -33.77 -5.32 19.65
N ALA A 396 -34.71 -6.18 19.24
CA ALA A 396 -34.71 -6.85 17.94
C ALA A 396 -34.84 -5.89 16.76
N PHE A 397 -35.72 -4.88 16.88
CA PHE A 397 -36.05 -3.95 15.81
C PHE A 397 -35.26 -2.63 15.87
N HIS A 398 -34.71 -2.24 17.02
CA HIS A 398 -33.90 -1.03 17.15
C HIS A 398 -32.63 -1.07 16.28
N SER A 399 -31.98 -2.23 16.21
CA SER A 399 -30.69 -2.39 15.52
C SER A 399 -30.79 -2.81 14.06
N ASN A 400 -31.98 -3.21 13.58
CA ASN A 400 -32.14 -3.77 12.24
C ASN A 400 -32.65 -2.74 11.20
N ASP A 401 -32.96 -3.20 9.99
CA ASP A 401 -33.35 -2.35 8.85
C ASP A 401 -34.79 -1.80 8.89
N PHE A 402 -35.61 -2.17 9.88
CA PHE A 402 -36.98 -1.68 10.01
C PHE A 402 -37.04 -0.38 10.81
N ASP A 403 -38.01 0.47 10.50
CA ASP A 403 -38.11 1.83 11.05
C ASP A 403 -39.18 1.97 12.14
N ALA A 404 -40.18 1.09 12.12
CA ALA A 404 -41.18 0.99 13.18
C ALA A 404 -41.84 -0.39 13.21
N PHE A 405 -42.51 -0.68 14.31
CA PHE A 405 -43.48 -1.77 14.37
C PHE A 405 -44.70 -1.39 15.21
N GLU A 406 -45.80 -2.09 14.96
CA GLU A 406 -47.06 -1.97 15.69
C GLU A 406 -47.56 -3.38 16.01
N LEU A 407 -47.72 -3.68 17.29
CA LEU A 407 -48.25 -4.93 17.80
C LEU A 407 -49.71 -4.72 18.22
N GLN A 408 -50.61 -5.39 17.51
CA GLN A 408 -52.04 -5.39 17.80
C GLN A 408 -52.44 -6.73 18.42
N LEU A 409 -52.96 -6.70 19.65
CA LEU A 409 -53.40 -7.89 20.36
C LEU A 409 -54.90 -8.13 20.15
N LYS A 410 -55.29 -9.40 20.02
CA LYS A 410 -56.70 -9.79 20.00
C LYS A 410 -57.20 -9.90 21.45
N SER A 411 -58.23 -9.14 21.80
CA SER A 411 -58.86 -9.19 23.12
C SER A 411 -59.34 -10.62 23.45
N LEU A 412 -58.96 -11.12 24.63
CA LEU A 412 -59.46 -12.36 25.21
C LEU A 412 -60.92 -12.15 25.62
N ALA A 413 -61.85 -12.62 24.80
CA ALA A 413 -63.26 -12.61 25.13
C ALA A 413 -63.56 -13.66 26.21
N SER A 414 -63.27 -13.34 27.48
CA SER A 414 -63.82 -14.05 28.64
C SER A 414 -63.79 -13.31 29.99
N ASP A 415 -63.28 -12.08 30.09
CA ASP A 415 -63.40 -11.31 31.34
C ASP A 415 -64.29 -10.08 31.11
N GLY A 416 -65.38 -9.99 31.88
CA GLY A 416 -66.43 -8.97 31.79
C GLY A 416 -66.02 -7.54 32.17
N LEU A 417 -64.77 -7.16 31.92
CA LEU A 417 -64.26 -5.79 32.07
C LEU A 417 -63.60 -5.40 30.74
N GLY A 418 -64.28 -4.55 29.98
CA GLY A 418 -63.86 -4.08 28.66
C GLY A 418 -62.64 -3.16 28.71
N GLU A 419 -61.46 -3.69 29.04
CA GLU A 419 -60.19 -3.01 28.79
C GLU A 419 -59.64 -3.44 27.43
N THR A 420 -59.81 -2.57 26.43
CA THR A 420 -59.08 -2.65 25.16
C THR A 420 -57.60 -2.43 25.44
N HIS A 421 -56.77 -3.47 25.38
CA HIS A 421 -55.31 -3.31 25.41
C HIS A 421 -54.89 -2.38 24.27
N LYS A 422 -54.23 -1.27 24.60
CA LYS A 422 -53.72 -0.31 23.58
C LYS A 422 -52.69 -1.01 22.69
N PRO A 423 -52.70 -0.75 21.37
CA PRO A 423 -51.68 -1.27 20.48
C PRO A 423 -50.31 -0.77 20.91
N PHE A 424 -49.35 -1.68 21.02
CA PHE A 424 -47.97 -1.32 21.35
C PHE A 424 -47.27 -0.88 20.08
N HIS A 425 -46.80 0.36 20.05
CA HIS A 425 -46.14 0.95 18.90
C HIS A 425 -44.71 1.37 19.26
N TRP A 426 -43.81 1.20 18.31
CA TRP A 426 -42.45 1.70 18.39
C TRP A 426 -42.01 2.25 17.05
N THR A 427 -41.21 3.31 17.08
CA THR A 427 -40.64 3.97 15.90
C THR A 427 -39.25 4.49 16.23
N LYS A 428 -38.35 4.47 15.24
CA LYS A 428 -37.04 5.11 15.32
C LYS A 428 -37.12 6.63 15.25
N PHE A 429 -38.22 7.19 14.75
CA PHE A 429 -38.41 8.63 14.57
C PHE A 429 -39.03 9.25 15.82
N GLN A 430 -38.27 10.08 16.55
CA GLN A 430 -38.72 10.74 17.79
C GLN A 430 -39.57 12.01 17.58
N HIS A 431 -39.57 12.63 16.39
CA HIS A 431 -40.28 13.90 16.14
C HIS A 431 -41.06 13.95 14.80
N ILE A 432 -42.37 14.26 14.92
CA ILE A 432 -43.34 14.90 14.00
C ILE A 432 -43.63 14.32 12.60
N VAL A 433 -42.84 13.40 12.06
CA VAL A 433 -43.24 12.71 10.82
C VAL A 433 -43.75 11.32 11.16
N SER A 434 -45.07 11.16 11.24
CA SER A 434 -45.68 9.83 11.31
C SER A 434 -45.20 9.03 10.09
N ILE A 435 -44.75 7.79 10.26
CA ILE A 435 -44.29 6.93 9.15
C ILE A 435 -45.31 6.85 8.00
N SER A 436 -46.60 7.04 8.31
CA SER A 436 -47.69 7.17 7.35
C SER A 436 -47.55 8.33 6.34
N SER A 437 -46.67 9.30 6.58
CA SER A 437 -46.40 10.43 5.68
C SER A 437 -45.12 10.28 4.85
N LEU A 438 -44.33 9.23 5.11
CA LEU A 438 -43.16 8.87 4.32
C LEU A 438 -43.53 7.74 3.34
N PRO A 439 -42.93 7.70 2.13
CA PRO A 439 -43.08 6.57 1.22
C PRO A 439 -42.47 5.33 1.88
N SER A 440 -43.33 4.48 2.45
CA SER A 440 -42.95 3.30 3.21
C SER A 440 -43.75 2.09 2.76
N TRP A 441 -43.20 0.91 2.99
CA TRP A 441 -43.93 -0.35 2.88
C TRP A 441 -44.06 -0.97 4.27
N LYS A 442 -45.09 -1.80 4.43
CA LYS A 442 -45.35 -2.54 5.66
C LYS A 442 -45.47 -4.03 5.40
N LEU A 443 -44.93 -4.82 6.31
CA LEU A 443 -45.10 -6.27 6.38
C LEU A 443 -46.05 -6.58 7.54
N SER A 444 -47.18 -7.22 7.24
CA SER A 444 -48.15 -7.65 8.25
C SER A 444 -47.94 -9.13 8.53
N LEU A 445 -47.66 -9.46 9.78
CA LEU A 445 -47.44 -10.82 10.26
C LEU A 445 -48.60 -11.20 11.18
N ASP A 446 -49.37 -12.22 10.80
CA ASP A 446 -50.39 -12.78 11.68
C ASP A 446 -49.72 -13.58 12.81
N LEU A 447 -50.13 -13.30 14.06
CA LEU A 447 -49.59 -13.97 15.23
C LEU A 447 -50.50 -15.16 15.58
N ILE A 448 -50.11 -16.33 15.08
CA ILE A 448 -50.79 -17.61 15.29
C ILE A 448 -49.86 -18.52 16.08
N THR A 449 -50.35 -19.04 17.21
CA THR A 449 -49.59 -19.95 18.08
C THR A 449 -49.37 -21.31 17.43
N THR A 450 -48.44 -22.09 17.95
CA THR A 450 -48.25 -23.51 17.58
C THR A 450 -49.51 -24.35 17.82
N SER A 451 -50.35 -23.95 18.76
CA SER A 451 -51.66 -24.54 19.03
C SER A 451 -52.80 -23.97 18.16
N ASN A 452 -52.47 -23.27 17.08
CA ASN A 452 -53.41 -22.65 16.13
C ASN A 452 -54.38 -21.62 16.76
N LYS A 453 -53.96 -20.91 17.82
CA LYS A 453 -54.72 -19.80 18.40
C LYS A 453 -54.24 -18.47 17.82
N ARG A 454 -55.17 -17.63 17.37
CA ARG A 454 -54.83 -16.29 16.86
C ARG A 454 -54.71 -15.29 18.02
N ARG A 455 -53.53 -14.71 18.21
CA ARG A 455 -53.21 -13.77 19.29
C ARG A 455 -53.11 -12.32 18.87
N GLY A 456 -53.05 -12.03 17.58
CA GLY A 456 -52.99 -10.67 17.07
C GLY A 456 -52.31 -10.57 15.72
N SER A 457 -51.74 -9.40 15.43
CA SER A 457 -50.89 -9.15 14.28
C SER A 457 -49.74 -8.21 14.65
N LEU A 458 -48.55 -8.47 14.10
CA LEU A 458 -47.39 -7.57 14.15
C LEU A 458 -47.22 -6.93 12.78
N MET A 459 -47.32 -5.60 12.70
CA MET A 459 -47.00 -4.84 11.50
C MET A 459 -45.62 -4.22 11.65
N VAL A 460 -44.74 -4.42 10.68
CA VAL A 460 -43.39 -3.84 10.67
C VAL A 460 -43.25 -2.93 9.45
N TYR A 461 -42.73 -1.72 9.64
CA TYR A 461 -42.65 -0.67 8.64
C TYR A 461 -41.20 -0.40 8.23
N ARG A 462 -40.99 -0.14 6.94
CA ARG A 462 -39.70 0.34 6.42
C ARG A 462 -39.93 1.44 5.39
N VAL A 463 -39.22 2.55 5.55
CA VAL A 463 -39.18 3.66 4.59
C VAL A 463 -38.44 3.20 3.34
N TYR A 464 -38.91 3.63 2.17
CA TYR A 464 -38.30 3.26 0.90
C TYR A 464 -36.84 3.75 0.84
N SER A 465 -35.94 2.85 0.50
CA SER A 465 -34.51 3.11 0.38
C SER A 465 -33.95 2.37 -0.84
N GLN A 466 -32.91 2.93 -1.45
CA GLN A 466 -32.19 2.25 -2.54
C GLN A 466 -31.36 1.05 -2.06
N ARG A 467 -31.21 0.88 -0.74
CA ARG A 467 -30.55 -0.30 -0.16
C ARG A 467 -31.54 -1.46 -0.02
N GLY A 468 -31.13 -2.64 -0.47
CA GLY A 468 -31.86 -3.89 -0.21
C GLY A 468 -32.08 -4.12 1.29
N LEU A 469 -33.04 -4.97 1.65
CA LEU A 469 -33.25 -5.36 3.05
C LEU A 469 -32.05 -6.17 3.53
N GLN A 470 -31.32 -5.67 4.53
CA GLN A 470 -30.15 -6.34 5.08
C GLN A 470 -30.52 -7.32 6.20
N LEU A 471 -31.51 -8.17 5.96
CA LEU A 471 -32.02 -9.15 6.91
C LEU A 471 -32.66 -10.30 6.15
N ASP A 472 -32.46 -11.53 6.62
CA ASP A 472 -33.12 -12.70 6.06
C ASP A 472 -34.62 -12.68 6.39
N VAL A 473 -35.43 -12.41 5.36
CA VAL A 473 -36.89 -12.29 5.47
C VAL A 473 -37.51 -13.53 6.11
N ASN A 474 -36.96 -14.73 5.84
CA ASN A 474 -37.51 -15.98 6.37
C ASN A 474 -37.47 -16.01 7.90
N LEU A 475 -36.46 -15.41 8.53
CA LEU A 475 -36.37 -15.35 10.00
C LEU A 475 -37.55 -14.57 10.60
N VAL A 476 -37.95 -13.49 9.95
CA VAL A 476 -39.01 -12.59 10.41
C VAL A 476 -40.40 -13.07 9.99
N THR A 477 -40.53 -13.83 8.90
CA THR A 477 -41.84 -14.28 8.39
C THR A 477 -42.26 -15.66 8.85
N SER A 478 -41.33 -16.53 9.25
CA SER A 478 -41.64 -17.93 9.59
C SER A 478 -41.57 -18.22 11.09
N GLU A 479 -40.36 -18.17 11.66
CA GLU A 479 -40.13 -18.58 13.05
C GLU A 479 -40.56 -17.51 14.06
N PHE A 480 -40.14 -16.27 13.83
CA PHE A 480 -40.39 -15.15 14.74
C PHE A 480 -41.87 -14.92 15.13
N PRO A 481 -42.84 -14.85 14.19
CA PRO A 481 -44.24 -14.55 14.54
C PRO A 481 -44.90 -15.67 15.33
N VAL A 482 -44.52 -16.93 15.10
CA VAL A 482 -45.04 -18.09 15.85
C VAL A 482 -44.54 -18.07 17.28
N VAL A 483 -43.24 -17.84 17.49
CA VAL A 483 -42.65 -17.78 18.84
C VAL A 483 -43.16 -16.57 19.62
N LEU A 484 -43.35 -15.42 18.95
CA LEU A 484 -43.98 -14.25 19.56
C LEU A 484 -45.43 -14.54 19.95
N ALA A 485 -46.21 -15.22 19.10
CA ALA A 485 -47.57 -15.61 19.41
C ALA A 485 -47.65 -16.54 20.62
N ASP A 486 -46.75 -17.54 20.71
CA ASP A 486 -46.67 -18.45 21.85
C ASP A 486 -46.26 -17.72 23.14
N ALA A 487 -45.34 -16.76 23.06
CA ALA A 487 -44.95 -15.92 24.20
C ALA A 487 -46.13 -15.09 24.71
N LEU A 488 -46.87 -14.46 23.80
CA LEU A 488 -48.08 -13.70 24.12
C LEU A 488 -49.18 -14.61 24.69
N ASP A 489 -49.37 -15.83 24.18
CA ASP A 489 -50.32 -16.81 24.71
C ASP A 489 -50.01 -17.13 26.18
N ARG A 490 -48.74 -17.38 26.51
CA ARG A 490 -48.29 -17.70 27.88
C ARG A 490 -48.50 -16.55 28.85
N VAL A 491 -48.12 -15.33 28.46
CA VAL A 491 -48.25 -14.14 29.33
C VAL A 491 -49.71 -13.74 29.52
N LEU A 492 -50.53 -13.81 28.47
CA LEU A 492 -51.94 -13.38 28.52
C LEU A 492 -52.88 -14.39 29.20
N THR A 493 -52.47 -15.65 29.40
CA THR A 493 -53.31 -16.68 30.05
C THR A 493 -53.04 -16.83 31.55
N ASN A 494 -52.05 -16.12 32.11
CA ASN A 494 -51.70 -16.16 33.53
C ASN A 494 -51.87 -14.76 34.17
N PRO A 495 -53.03 -14.44 34.80
CA PRO A 495 -53.44 -13.08 35.15
C PRO A 495 -52.78 -12.47 36.41
N GLY A 496 -51.59 -12.93 36.80
CA GLY A 496 -50.85 -12.41 37.95
C GLY A 496 -49.86 -11.27 37.65
N LEU A 497 -49.72 -10.85 36.39
CA LEU A 497 -48.62 -10.00 35.91
C LEU A 497 -49.08 -8.90 34.94
N ILE A 498 -50.15 -8.18 35.27
CA ILE A 498 -50.56 -6.96 34.55
C ILE A 498 -50.25 -5.75 35.47
N PRO A 499 -49.36 -4.82 35.09
CA PRO A 499 -49.14 -3.62 35.88
C PRO A 499 -50.40 -2.73 35.83
N ALA A 500 -50.83 -2.25 37.00
CA ALA A 500 -51.87 -1.23 37.09
C ALA A 500 -51.45 0.02 36.32
N ALA A 501 -52.41 0.62 35.60
CA ALA A 501 -52.20 1.84 34.83
C ALA A 501 -51.69 2.98 35.73
N GLY A 502 -50.41 3.32 35.55
CA GLY A 502 -49.82 4.55 36.09
C GLY A 502 -48.49 4.34 36.80
N GLN A 503 -47.39 4.40 36.05
CA GLN A 503 -46.14 4.98 36.54
C GLN A 503 -45.23 5.35 35.36
N SER A 504 -44.72 6.57 35.44
CA SER A 504 -43.82 7.27 34.52
C SER A 504 -42.56 6.50 34.13
N ASP A 505 -42.06 6.77 32.92
CA ASP A 505 -40.77 6.30 32.38
C ASP A 505 -39.65 6.25 33.44
N PRO A 506 -39.03 5.09 33.70
CA PRO A 506 -37.74 5.05 34.38
C PRO A 506 -36.59 5.23 33.35
N PRO A 507 -35.49 5.87 33.74
CA PRO A 507 -34.35 6.12 32.87
C PRO A 507 -33.66 4.81 32.47
N TYR A 508 -33.34 4.68 31.19
CA TYR A 508 -32.65 3.56 30.58
C TYR A 508 -31.33 3.24 31.32
N LEU A 509 -31.23 2.03 31.86
CA LEU A 509 -29.98 1.40 32.24
C LEU A 509 -29.23 1.02 30.95
N ALA A 510 -28.25 1.85 30.60
CA ALA A 510 -27.18 1.47 29.69
C ALA A 510 -26.36 0.34 30.33
N ALA A 511 -26.62 -0.90 29.93
CA ALA A 511 -25.77 -2.03 30.26
C ALA A 511 -25.04 -2.50 28.99
N ASN A 512 -23.80 -2.00 28.85
CA ASN A 512 -22.63 -2.59 28.18
C ASN A 512 -22.82 -3.20 26.78
N LEU A 513 -22.46 -2.40 25.77
CA LEU A 513 -21.81 -2.83 24.52
C LEU A 513 -20.48 -2.09 24.36
#